data_AF-A0A5J4PF96-F1
#
_entry.id   AF-A0A5J4PF96-F1
#
_cell.length_a   1.000
_cell.length_b   1.000
_cell.length_c   1.000
_cell.angle_alpha   90.00
_cell.angle_beta   90.00
_cell.angle_gamma   90.00
#
_symmetry.space_group_name_H-M   'P 1'
#
loop_
_entity.id
_entity.type
_entity.pdbx_description
1 polymer ?
#
loop_
_entity_poly.entity_id
_entity_poly.type
_entity_poly.pdbx_seq_one_letter_code
_entity_poly.pdbx_strand_id
1 'polypeptide(L)'
;FYNIPARRRFLKPDSTEFTNILTEFERIVLVHPEVAFSLHHKDSVIFNLPVASLRQRIVSVLGKKLNEQLLSVEVNTTMITISVYIGKPEASRKRGAHQYFFVNGRYMRHPYFHRAVAEAYERIIPTGEQVPYFLYFETEPENIDVNIHPAKTEIKFENERFIWQILAAAVRESLGKFHAVPSIDFDTEGLPDIPAFKQGQLVEPPQINYDANFNPFKTSEPAYLRFGIVGKNLYEGLNHSFDDKEEI
;
A
#
# COMPACT_ATOMS: atom_id res chain seq x y z
N PHE A 1 -35.44 0.83 -24.17
CA PHE A 1 -36.39 -0.25 -23.82
C PHE A 1 -37.86 0.15 -24.01
N TYR A 2 -38.24 0.85 -25.08
CA TYR A 2 -39.63 1.33 -25.24
C TYR A 2 -40.61 0.18 -25.58
N ASN A 3 -40.15 -0.79 -26.37
CA ASN A 3 -40.91 -1.97 -26.84
C ASN A 3 -40.69 -3.24 -26.01
N ILE A 4 -39.91 -3.18 -24.92
CA ILE A 4 -39.69 -4.30 -24.00
C ILE A 4 -39.99 -3.82 -22.57
N PRO A 5 -41.28 -3.76 -22.18
CA PRO A 5 -41.71 -3.17 -20.90
C PRO A 5 -41.06 -3.84 -19.68
N ALA A 6 -40.85 -5.15 -19.73
CA ALA A 6 -40.18 -5.88 -18.66
C ALA A 6 -38.76 -5.36 -18.40
N ARG A 7 -37.96 -5.13 -19.45
CA ARG A 7 -36.60 -4.56 -19.33
C ARG A 7 -36.62 -3.10 -18.85
N ARG A 8 -37.60 -2.31 -19.30
CA ARG A 8 -37.75 -0.91 -18.87
C ARG A 8 -37.93 -0.78 -17.35
N ARG A 9 -38.62 -1.74 -16.72
CA ARG A 9 -38.82 -1.76 -15.26
C ARG A 9 -37.54 -1.99 -14.45
N PHE A 10 -36.46 -2.51 -15.07
CA PHE A 10 -35.17 -2.69 -14.40
C PHE A 10 -34.31 -1.41 -14.40
N LEU A 11 -34.67 -0.39 -15.17
CA LEU A 11 -33.95 0.89 -15.16
C LEU A 11 -34.01 1.49 -13.76
N LYS A 12 -32.83 1.87 -13.28
CA LYS A 12 -32.66 2.66 -12.06
C LYS A 12 -32.93 4.14 -12.35
N PRO A 13 -32.93 5.01 -11.32
CA PRO A 13 -33.04 6.45 -11.55
C PRO A 13 -31.98 6.95 -12.54
N ASP A 14 -32.31 7.99 -13.31
CA ASP A 14 -31.45 8.54 -14.36
C ASP A 14 -30.03 8.85 -13.87
N SER A 15 -29.87 9.30 -12.61
CA SER A 15 -28.57 9.54 -12.00
C SER A 15 -27.71 8.28 -11.89
N THR A 16 -28.32 7.16 -11.50
CA THR A 16 -27.64 5.85 -11.38
C THR A 16 -27.25 5.31 -12.75
N GLU A 17 -28.17 5.36 -13.72
CA GLU A 17 -27.86 4.90 -15.07
C GLU A 17 -26.79 5.78 -15.74
N PHE A 18 -26.81 7.09 -15.47
CA PHE A 18 -25.76 7.99 -15.94
C PHE A 18 -24.40 7.67 -15.32
N THR A 19 -24.34 7.31 -14.03
CA THR A 19 -23.09 6.83 -13.40
C THR A 19 -22.59 5.53 -14.05
N ASN A 20 -23.49 4.62 -14.43
CA ASN A 20 -23.12 3.40 -15.16
C ASN A 20 -22.54 3.73 -16.54
N ILE A 21 -23.17 4.66 -17.28
CA ILE A 21 -22.67 5.16 -18.57
C ILE A 21 -21.30 5.78 -18.40
N LEU A 22 -21.12 6.61 -17.37
CA LEU A 22 -19.85 7.25 -17.07
C LEU A 22 -18.75 6.22 -16.81
N THR A 23 -19.05 5.20 -16.00
CA THR A 23 -18.09 4.11 -15.70
C THR A 23 -17.67 3.38 -16.97
N GLU A 24 -18.60 3.11 -17.89
CA GLU A 24 -18.27 2.46 -19.16
C GLU A 24 -17.48 3.37 -20.10
N PHE A 25 -17.84 4.65 -20.15
CA PHE A 25 -17.11 5.66 -20.89
C PHE A 25 -15.66 5.75 -20.40
N GLU A 26 -15.43 5.82 -19.08
CA GLU A 26 -14.10 5.82 -18.46
C GLU A 26 -13.26 4.63 -18.91
N ARG A 27 -13.83 3.41 -18.94
CA ARG A 27 -13.11 2.19 -19.38
C ARG A 27 -12.61 2.29 -20.81
N ILE A 28 -13.41 2.88 -21.71
CA ILE A 28 -13.06 3.02 -23.12
C ILE A 28 -11.96 4.08 -23.28
N VAL A 29 -12.15 5.27 -22.70
CA VAL A 29 -11.21 6.38 -22.90
C VAL A 29 -9.84 6.13 -22.25
N LEU A 30 -9.78 5.34 -21.18
CA LEU A 30 -8.54 4.99 -20.49
C LEU A 30 -7.66 4.01 -21.28
N VAL A 31 -8.19 3.35 -22.30
CA VAL A 31 -7.46 2.44 -23.20
C VAL A 31 -7.02 3.14 -24.48
N HIS A 32 -7.75 4.16 -24.91
CA HIS A 32 -7.58 4.81 -26.22
C HIS A 32 -7.10 6.27 -26.10
N PRO A 33 -5.88 6.54 -25.59
CA PRO A 33 -5.35 7.91 -25.51
C PRO A 33 -5.16 8.59 -26.89
N GLU A 34 -5.02 7.79 -27.95
CA GLU A 34 -4.87 8.22 -29.34
C GLU A 34 -6.16 8.75 -29.98
N VAL A 35 -7.33 8.51 -29.37
CA VAL A 35 -8.63 8.94 -29.88
C VAL A 35 -9.14 10.11 -29.04
N ALA A 36 -9.69 11.14 -29.70
CA ALA A 36 -10.37 12.24 -29.02
C ALA A 36 -11.82 11.85 -28.65
N PHE A 37 -12.23 12.13 -27.41
CA PHE A 37 -13.55 11.81 -26.90
C PHE A 37 -14.25 13.05 -26.34
N SER A 38 -15.58 13.12 -26.53
CA SER A 38 -16.44 14.11 -25.89
C SER A 38 -17.69 13.44 -25.35
N LEU A 39 -18.02 13.68 -24.08
CA LEU A 39 -19.26 13.20 -23.46
C LEU A 39 -20.15 14.39 -23.13
N HIS A 40 -21.35 14.40 -23.68
CA HIS A 40 -22.37 15.39 -23.41
C HIS A 40 -23.51 14.73 -22.65
N HIS A 41 -24.01 15.41 -21.62
CA HIS A 41 -25.21 14.99 -20.91
C HIS A 41 -26.16 16.17 -20.82
N LYS A 42 -27.30 16.05 -21.49
CA LYS A 42 -28.22 17.17 -21.76
C LYS A 42 -27.44 18.29 -22.47
N ASP A 43 -27.50 19.51 -21.97
CA ASP A 43 -26.82 20.68 -22.55
C ASP A 43 -25.42 20.93 -21.99
N SER A 44 -24.93 20.04 -21.12
CA SER A 44 -23.62 20.19 -20.46
C SER A 44 -22.56 19.27 -21.05
N VAL A 45 -21.38 19.82 -21.30
CA VAL A 45 -20.17 19.05 -21.63
C VAL A 45 -19.62 18.47 -20.32
N ILE A 46 -19.61 17.15 -20.23
CA ILE A 46 -19.11 16.43 -19.05
C ILE A 46 -17.63 16.12 -19.22
N PHE A 47 -17.25 15.61 -20.39
CA PHE A 47 -15.87 15.37 -20.76
C PHE A 47 -15.56 15.97 -22.13
N ASN A 48 -14.38 16.57 -22.23
CA ASN A 48 -13.73 16.92 -23.49
C ASN A 48 -12.27 16.49 -23.39
N LEU A 49 -11.95 15.38 -24.06
CA LEU A 49 -10.72 14.62 -23.91
C LEU A 49 -10.01 14.57 -25.27
N PRO A 50 -9.15 15.55 -25.60
CA PRO A 50 -8.38 15.54 -26.84
C PRO A 50 -7.37 14.38 -26.86
N VAL A 51 -6.78 14.10 -28.02
CA VAL A 51 -5.65 13.15 -28.13
C VAL A 51 -4.53 13.56 -27.17
N ALA A 52 -4.01 12.60 -26.41
CA ALA A 52 -3.03 12.86 -25.36
C ALA A 52 -2.14 11.64 -25.11
N SER A 53 -1.12 11.78 -24.27
CA SER A 53 -0.40 10.60 -23.75
C SER A 53 -1.26 9.84 -22.73
N LEU A 54 -0.93 8.55 -22.48
CA LEU A 54 -1.68 7.72 -21.52
C LEU A 54 -1.76 8.36 -20.12
N ARG A 55 -0.64 8.88 -19.61
CA ARG A 55 -0.60 9.61 -18.33
C ARG A 55 -1.54 10.82 -18.34
N GLN A 56 -1.49 11.64 -19.40
CA GLN A 56 -2.35 12.83 -19.52
C GLN A 56 -3.83 12.44 -19.65
N ARG A 57 -4.13 11.35 -20.35
CA ARG A 57 -5.49 10.79 -20.45
C ARG A 57 -6.02 10.41 -19.06
N ILE A 58 -5.26 9.65 -18.27
CA ILE A 58 -5.65 9.27 -16.89
C ILE A 58 -5.95 10.52 -16.05
N VAL A 59 -5.07 11.51 -16.07
CA VAL A 59 -5.24 12.77 -15.32
C VAL A 59 -6.45 13.57 -15.81
N SER A 60 -6.71 13.60 -17.11
CA SER A 60 -7.84 14.34 -17.67
C SER A 60 -9.18 13.70 -17.33
N VAL A 61 -9.21 12.38 -17.19
CA VAL A 61 -10.42 11.62 -16.83
C VAL A 61 -10.72 11.74 -15.33
N LEU A 62 -9.70 11.66 -14.47
CA LEU A 62 -9.91 11.59 -13.01
C LEU A 62 -9.61 12.86 -12.23
N GLY A 63 -9.10 13.88 -12.92
CA GLY A 63 -8.89 15.20 -12.37
C GLY A 63 -7.41 15.53 -12.12
N LYS A 64 -7.13 16.83 -12.18
CA LYS A 64 -5.77 17.40 -12.17
C LYS A 64 -4.97 17.07 -10.91
N LYS A 65 -5.64 16.89 -9.76
CA LYS A 65 -4.99 16.57 -8.47
C LYS A 65 -4.18 15.27 -8.52
N LEU A 66 -4.59 14.32 -9.37
CA LEU A 66 -3.92 13.03 -9.47
C LEU A 66 -2.53 13.13 -10.13
N ASN A 67 -2.24 14.16 -10.92
CA ASN A 67 -1.01 14.22 -11.72
C ASN A 67 0.28 14.14 -10.87
N GLU A 68 0.30 14.85 -9.74
CA GLU A 68 1.43 14.91 -8.80
C GLU A 68 1.49 13.67 -7.89
N GLN A 69 0.35 12.99 -7.77
CA GLN A 69 0.18 11.79 -6.96
C GLN A 69 0.28 10.50 -7.78
N LEU A 70 0.52 10.58 -9.09
CA LEU A 70 0.59 9.40 -9.96
C LEU A 70 2.05 8.99 -10.18
N LEU A 71 2.37 7.78 -9.76
CA LEU A 71 3.63 7.10 -10.02
C LEU A 71 3.48 6.19 -11.22
N SER A 72 4.54 6.02 -12.00
CA SER A 72 4.54 5.16 -13.18
C SER A 72 5.78 4.28 -13.21
N VAL A 73 5.59 2.99 -13.47
CA VAL A 73 6.65 2.00 -13.70
C VAL A 73 6.24 1.12 -14.88
N GLU A 74 7.20 0.75 -15.71
CA GLU A 74 7.00 -0.20 -16.80
C GLU A 74 7.92 -1.39 -16.58
N VAL A 75 7.35 -2.59 -16.67
CA VAL A 75 8.10 -3.84 -16.57
C VAL A 75 7.86 -4.65 -17.83
N ASN A 76 8.93 -4.95 -18.55
CA ASN A 76 8.90 -5.80 -19.72
C ASN A 76 9.57 -7.13 -19.41
N THR A 77 8.84 -8.22 -19.63
CA THR A 77 9.34 -9.59 -19.51
C THR A 77 9.00 -10.36 -20.78
N THR A 78 9.63 -11.50 -21.00
CA THR A 78 9.40 -12.34 -22.19
C THR A 78 7.93 -12.76 -22.37
N MET A 79 7.15 -12.89 -21.29
CA MET A 79 5.75 -13.34 -21.35
C MET A 79 4.73 -12.20 -21.34
N ILE A 80 5.06 -11.09 -20.69
CA ILE A 80 4.11 -10.01 -20.43
C ILE A 80 4.83 -8.69 -20.24
N THR A 81 4.24 -7.63 -20.80
CA THR A 81 4.59 -6.25 -20.49
C THR A 81 3.51 -5.64 -19.61
N ILE A 82 3.93 -4.99 -18.53
CA ILE A 82 3.03 -4.40 -17.55
C ILE A 82 3.38 -2.92 -17.40
N SER A 83 2.49 -2.04 -17.84
CA SER A 83 2.57 -0.62 -17.54
C SER A 83 1.73 -0.32 -16.31
N VAL A 84 2.38 0.14 -15.25
CA VAL A 84 1.80 0.37 -13.93
C VAL A 84 1.69 1.87 -13.70
N TYR A 85 0.48 2.36 -13.46
CA TYR A 85 0.22 3.70 -12.96
C TYR A 85 -0.51 3.60 -11.63
N ILE A 86 0.10 4.05 -10.54
CA ILE A 86 -0.44 3.91 -9.19
C ILE A 86 -0.44 5.24 -8.46
N GLY A 87 -1.45 5.46 -7.63
CA GLY A 87 -1.49 6.59 -6.72
C GLY A 87 -0.46 6.44 -5.61
N LYS A 88 0.19 7.55 -5.24
CA LYS A 88 0.93 7.62 -3.98
C LYS A 88 -0.01 7.37 -2.80
N PRO A 89 0.52 6.99 -1.62
CA PRO A 89 -0.29 6.80 -0.42
C PRO A 89 -1.19 7.99 -0.08
N GLU A 90 -0.78 9.24 -0.37
CA GLU A 90 -1.60 10.43 -0.10
C GLU A 90 -2.83 10.57 -1.02
N ALA A 91 -2.92 9.73 -2.06
CA ALA A 91 -4.10 9.63 -2.92
C ALA A 91 -5.11 8.58 -2.42
N SER A 92 -4.85 7.93 -1.28
CA SER A 92 -5.76 6.94 -0.70
C SER A 92 -7.12 7.55 -0.34
N ARG A 93 -8.18 6.76 -0.49
CA ARG A 93 -9.54 7.14 -0.14
C ARG A 93 -10.28 5.97 0.47
N LYS A 94 -11.14 6.27 1.45
CA LYS A 94 -12.02 5.29 2.10
C LYS A 94 -13.04 4.63 1.16
N ARG A 95 -13.49 5.34 0.13
CA ARG A 95 -14.46 4.84 -0.87
C ARG A 95 -14.19 5.47 -2.24
N GLY A 96 -14.53 4.72 -3.29
CA GLY A 96 -14.52 5.23 -4.66
C GLY A 96 -13.12 5.43 -5.22
N ALA A 97 -12.13 4.64 -4.79
CA ALA A 97 -10.84 4.61 -5.46
C ALA A 97 -11.01 4.08 -6.89
N HIS A 98 -10.41 4.77 -7.86
CA HIS A 98 -10.45 4.38 -9.26
C HIS A 98 -9.47 3.23 -9.52
N GLN A 99 -10.00 2.03 -9.75
CA GLN A 99 -9.22 0.80 -9.82
C GLN A 99 -9.48 0.09 -11.13
N TYR A 100 -8.48 0.13 -12.01
CA TYR A 100 -8.61 -0.38 -13.36
C TYR A 100 -7.48 -1.34 -13.71
N PHE A 101 -7.88 -2.50 -14.24
CA PHE A 101 -7.00 -3.43 -14.92
C PHE A 101 -7.43 -3.52 -16.38
N PHE A 102 -6.46 -3.49 -17.27
CA PHE A 102 -6.67 -3.65 -18.71
C PHE A 102 -5.73 -4.71 -19.25
N VAL A 103 -6.20 -5.62 -20.08
CA VAL A 103 -5.34 -6.55 -20.83
C VAL A 103 -5.64 -6.44 -22.31
N ASN A 104 -4.62 -6.18 -23.13
CA ASN A 104 -4.76 -5.99 -24.58
C ASN A 104 -5.92 -5.03 -24.94
N GLY A 105 -6.03 -3.94 -24.18
CA GLY A 105 -7.09 -2.92 -24.34
C GLY A 105 -8.49 -3.30 -23.83
N ARG A 106 -8.65 -4.44 -23.14
CA ARG A 106 -9.93 -4.85 -22.53
C ARG A 106 -9.91 -4.59 -21.03
N TYR A 107 -10.93 -3.90 -20.53
CA TYR A 107 -11.16 -3.80 -19.08
C TYR A 107 -11.41 -5.18 -18.46
N MET A 108 -10.76 -5.44 -17.33
CA MET A 108 -10.99 -6.66 -16.55
C MET A 108 -11.10 -6.40 -15.05
N ARG A 109 -11.75 -7.33 -14.36
CA ARG A 109 -11.76 -7.46 -12.92
C ARG A 109 -11.00 -8.72 -12.55
N HIS A 110 -10.00 -8.55 -11.68
CA HIS A 110 -9.16 -9.65 -11.25
C HIS A 110 -8.89 -9.56 -9.74
N PRO A 111 -9.67 -10.26 -8.89
CA PRO A 111 -9.53 -10.18 -7.43
C PRO A 111 -8.13 -10.56 -6.94
N TYR A 112 -7.50 -11.53 -7.59
CA TYR A 112 -6.14 -11.97 -7.24
C TYR A 112 -5.08 -10.89 -7.51
N PHE A 113 -5.14 -10.17 -8.63
CA PHE A 113 -4.24 -9.05 -8.92
C PHE A 113 -4.57 -7.82 -8.07
N HIS A 114 -5.85 -7.58 -7.77
CA HIS A 114 -6.24 -6.56 -6.81
C HIS A 114 -5.55 -6.78 -5.46
N ARG A 115 -5.54 -8.03 -4.96
CA ARG A 115 -4.84 -8.38 -3.73
C ARG A 115 -3.34 -8.14 -3.82
N ALA A 116 -2.71 -8.40 -4.97
CA ALA A 116 -1.29 -8.11 -5.21
C ALA A 116 -0.96 -6.62 -4.99
N VAL A 117 -1.81 -5.74 -5.54
CA VAL A 117 -1.67 -4.29 -5.37
C VAL A 117 -1.95 -3.91 -3.92
N ALA A 118 -3.04 -4.40 -3.33
CA ALA A 118 -3.42 -4.06 -1.95
C ALA A 118 -2.34 -4.44 -0.91
N GLU A 119 -1.71 -5.61 -1.06
CA GLU A 119 -0.64 -6.07 -0.17
C GLU A 119 0.57 -5.14 -0.18
N ALA A 120 0.88 -4.52 -1.34
CA ALA A 120 1.96 -3.55 -1.43
C ALA A 120 1.71 -2.25 -0.64
N TYR A 121 0.44 -1.96 -0.30
CA TYR A 121 0.04 -0.75 0.43
C TYR A 121 -0.37 -1.01 1.89
N GLU A 122 -0.50 -2.27 2.33
CA GLU A 122 -1.11 -2.66 3.62
C GLU A 122 -0.52 -1.95 4.85
N ARG A 123 0.78 -1.61 4.83
CA ARG A 123 1.48 -0.92 5.93
C ARG A 123 1.77 0.56 5.67
N ILE A 124 1.25 1.11 4.58
CA ILE A 124 1.59 2.45 4.10
C ILE A 124 0.35 3.35 4.10
N ILE A 125 -0.84 2.79 3.87
CA ILE A 125 -2.11 3.54 3.90
C ILE A 125 -2.96 3.14 5.12
N PRO A 126 -3.88 4.02 5.57
CA PRO A 126 -4.78 3.70 6.67
C PRO A 126 -5.68 2.48 6.36
N THR A 127 -5.98 1.71 7.39
CA THR A 127 -6.82 0.51 7.27
C THR A 127 -8.20 0.86 6.69
N GLY A 128 -8.57 0.13 5.63
CA GLY A 128 -9.86 0.30 4.94
C GLY A 128 -9.85 1.39 3.87
N GLU A 129 -8.73 2.06 3.63
CA GLU A 129 -8.55 2.92 2.48
C GLU A 129 -8.04 2.14 1.26
N GLN A 130 -8.27 2.72 0.08
CA GLN A 130 -7.90 2.17 -1.20
C GLN A 130 -7.20 3.24 -2.02
N VAL A 131 -6.22 2.83 -2.81
CA VAL A 131 -5.49 3.71 -3.72
C VAL A 131 -6.01 3.58 -5.16
N PRO A 132 -5.98 4.68 -5.93
CA PRO A 132 -6.27 4.60 -7.35
C PRO A 132 -5.12 3.92 -8.09
N TYR A 133 -5.45 3.09 -9.08
CA TYR A 133 -4.47 2.42 -9.93
C TYR A 133 -5.02 2.13 -11.33
N PHE A 134 -4.13 2.14 -12.31
CA PHE A 134 -4.39 1.85 -13.73
C PHE A 134 -3.24 0.97 -14.22
N LEU A 135 -3.53 -0.30 -14.44
CA LEU A 135 -2.53 -1.26 -14.86
C LEU A 135 -2.92 -1.85 -16.20
N TYR A 136 -1.96 -1.84 -17.10
CA TYR A 136 -2.10 -2.27 -18.48
C TYR A 136 -1.18 -3.47 -18.68
N PHE A 137 -1.78 -4.59 -19.10
CA PHE A 137 -1.11 -5.83 -19.39
C PHE A 137 -1.13 -6.06 -20.89
N GLU A 138 0.03 -6.33 -21.47
CA GLU A 138 0.19 -6.70 -22.87
C GLU A 138 0.83 -8.09 -22.93
N THR A 139 0.12 -9.03 -23.55
CA THR A 139 0.56 -10.42 -23.69
C THR A 139 -0.05 -11.04 -24.94
N GLU A 140 0.52 -12.14 -25.41
CA GLU A 140 -0.02 -12.89 -26.55
C GLU A 140 -1.46 -13.37 -26.26
N PRO A 141 -2.40 -13.23 -27.22
CA PRO A 141 -3.79 -13.63 -27.03
C PRO A 141 -3.97 -15.11 -26.66
N GLU A 142 -3.01 -15.98 -27.00
CA GLU A 142 -3.02 -17.41 -26.69
C GLU A 142 -2.85 -17.69 -25.18
N ASN A 143 -2.19 -16.78 -24.45
CA ASN A 143 -1.91 -16.92 -23.03
C ASN A 143 -3.09 -16.49 -22.13
N ILE A 144 -4.20 -16.03 -22.73
CA ILE A 144 -5.38 -15.52 -22.02
C ILE A 144 -6.66 -16.18 -22.50
N ASP A 145 -7.54 -16.50 -21.55
CA ASP A 145 -8.91 -16.95 -21.82
C ASP A 145 -9.91 -15.89 -21.37
N VAL A 146 -10.58 -15.28 -22.36
CA VAL A 146 -11.60 -14.23 -22.18
C VAL A 146 -13.01 -14.84 -22.09
N ASN A 147 -13.19 -16.12 -22.40
CA ASN A 147 -14.50 -16.76 -22.51
C ASN A 147 -14.96 -17.41 -21.19
N ILE A 148 -14.66 -16.79 -20.05
CA ILE A 148 -14.98 -17.36 -18.73
C ILE A 148 -16.23 -16.78 -18.07
N HIS A 149 -16.69 -15.60 -18.46
CA HIS A 149 -17.86 -14.93 -17.87
C HIS A 149 -18.78 -14.34 -18.96
N PRO A 150 -20.13 -14.35 -18.81
CA PRO A 150 -21.07 -13.83 -19.82
C PRO A 150 -20.86 -12.34 -20.15
N ALA A 151 -20.43 -11.53 -19.18
CA ALA A 151 -20.08 -10.12 -19.41
C ALA A 151 -18.64 -9.92 -19.91
N LYS A 152 -17.82 -10.99 -20.01
CA LYS A 152 -16.42 -10.98 -20.46
C LYS A 152 -15.51 -9.99 -19.72
N THR A 153 -15.86 -9.72 -18.46
CA THR A 153 -15.12 -8.82 -17.55
C THR A 153 -14.07 -9.56 -16.74
N GLU A 154 -14.17 -10.89 -16.66
CA GLU A 154 -13.19 -11.74 -16.00
C GLU A 154 -12.36 -12.40 -17.09
N ILE A 155 -11.06 -12.47 -16.88
CA ILE A 155 -10.09 -13.05 -17.82
C ILE A 155 -9.17 -13.94 -17.01
N LYS A 156 -8.91 -15.14 -17.53
CA LYS A 156 -7.99 -16.09 -16.93
C LYS A 156 -6.66 -16.04 -17.67
N PHE A 157 -5.56 -15.94 -16.94
CA PHE A 157 -4.23 -16.04 -17.53
C PHE A 157 -3.72 -17.48 -17.40
N GLU A 158 -2.89 -17.93 -18.33
CA GLU A 158 -2.24 -19.23 -18.22
C GLU A 158 -1.30 -19.30 -17.00
N ASN A 159 -0.50 -18.24 -16.78
CA ASN A 159 0.52 -18.15 -15.73
C ASN A 159 0.24 -17.07 -14.68
N GLU A 160 -0.97 -17.06 -14.08
CA GLU A 160 -1.41 -16.03 -13.11
C GLU A 160 -0.46 -15.83 -11.93
N ARG A 161 0.10 -16.92 -11.37
CA ARG A 161 1.01 -16.85 -10.22
C ARG A 161 2.29 -16.08 -10.56
N PHE A 162 2.82 -16.26 -11.77
CA PHE A 162 4.03 -15.59 -12.22
C PHE A 162 3.76 -14.11 -12.46
N ILE A 163 2.64 -13.79 -13.13
CA ILE A 163 2.20 -12.40 -13.36
C ILE A 163 1.98 -11.68 -12.02
N TRP A 164 1.39 -12.35 -11.03
CA TRP A 164 1.21 -11.81 -9.68
C TRP A 164 2.53 -11.40 -9.04
N GLN A 165 3.58 -12.22 -9.18
CA GLN A 165 4.90 -11.91 -8.61
C GLN A 165 5.54 -10.70 -9.29
N ILE A 166 5.47 -10.62 -10.62
CA ILE A 166 5.96 -9.46 -11.37
C ILE A 166 5.20 -8.20 -10.97
N LEU A 167 3.87 -8.30 -10.92
CA LEU A 167 3.00 -7.19 -10.53
C LEU A 167 3.35 -6.68 -9.13
N ALA A 168 3.44 -7.59 -8.15
CA ALA A 168 3.76 -7.22 -6.78
C ALA A 168 5.16 -6.59 -6.68
N ALA A 169 6.14 -7.09 -7.43
CA ALA A 169 7.47 -6.49 -7.49
C ALA A 169 7.43 -5.08 -8.12
N ALA A 170 6.73 -4.91 -9.25
CA ALA A 170 6.59 -3.64 -9.95
C ALA A 170 5.92 -2.55 -9.09
N VAL A 171 4.87 -2.92 -8.34
CA VAL A 171 4.18 -1.99 -7.44
C VAL A 171 5.09 -1.58 -6.29
N ARG A 172 5.80 -2.53 -5.66
CA ARG A 172 6.77 -2.23 -4.59
C ARG A 172 7.93 -1.38 -5.09
N GLU A 173 8.45 -1.66 -6.29
CA GLU A 173 9.49 -0.87 -6.93
C GLU A 173 9.02 0.57 -7.18
N SER A 174 7.80 0.74 -7.68
CA SER A 174 7.20 2.06 -7.87
C SER A 174 7.07 2.80 -6.54
N LEU A 175 6.68 2.15 -5.45
CA LEU A 175 6.59 2.80 -4.14
C LEU A 175 7.98 3.18 -3.58
N GLY A 176 8.97 2.31 -3.76
CA GLY A 176 10.34 2.53 -3.31
C GLY A 176 11.06 3.65 -4.07
N LYS A 177 10.96 3.68 -5.41
CA LYS A 177 11.63 4.66 -6.29
C LYS A 177 11.26 6.12 -5.97
N PHE A 178 10.05 6.36 -5.49
CA PHE A 178 9.54 7.71 -5.27
C PHE A 178 9.53 8.11 -3.79
N HIS A 179 10.24 7.38 -2.92
CA HIS A 179 10.22 7.56 -1.45
C HIS A 179 8.80 7.72 -0.90
N ALA A 180 7.83 7.03 -1.51
CA ALA A 180 6.44 7.12 -1.12
C ALA A 180 6.17 6.36 0.19
N VAL A 181 7.17 5.63 0.69
CA VAL A 181 7.17 5.05 2.03
C VAL A 181 7.69 6.13 2.98
N PRO A 182 6.93 6.50 4.02
CA PRO A 182 7.42 7.45 5.01
C PRO A 182 8.76 6.98 5.56
N SER A 183 9.71 7.90 5.71
CA SER A 183 10.98 7.61 6.37
C SER A 183 10.67 7.00 7.73
N ILE A 184 11.28 5.85 8.01
CA ILE A 184 11.26 5.26 9.35
C ILE A 184 11.90 6.31 10.27
N ASP A 185 11.07 7.04 11.00
CA ASP A 185 11.55 7.86 12.10
C ASP A 185 11.83 6.88 13.22
N PHE A 186 13.10 6.66 13.54
CA PHE A 186 13.44 5.86 14.69
C PHE A 186 13.05 6.70 15.89
N ASP A 187 11.97 6.34 16.59
CA ASP A 187 11.62 6.96 17.86
C ASP A 187 12.86 6.95 18.77
N THR A 188 13.49 8.11 18.94
CA THR A 188 14.69 8.27 19.76
C THR A 188 14.35 8.32 21.25
N GLU A 189 13.08 8.22 21.61
CA GLU A 189 12.62 8.20 23.00
C GLU A 189 13.11 6.94 23.71
N GLY A 190 14.17 7.09 24.50
CA GLY A 190 14.76 6.01 25.32
C GLY A 190 16.03 5.38 24.76
N LEU A 191 16.59 5.91 23.66
CA LEU A 191 17.96 5.53 23.27
C LEU A 191 18.95 5.97 24.37
N PRO A 192 19.87 5.10 24.82
CA PRO A 192 20.97 5.54 25.65
C PRO A 192 21.75 6.62 24.91
N ASP A 193 22.09 7.72 25.59
CA ASP A 193 22.85 8.82 25.01
C ASP A 193 24.26 8.32 24.66
N ILE A 194 24.46 7.91 23.40
CA ILE A 194 25.75 7.46 22.90
C ILE A 194 26.52 8.74 22.57
N PRO A 195 27.59 9.07 23.32
CA PRO A 195 28.34 10.28 23.05
C PRO A 195 28.91 10.22 21.63
N ALA A 196 28.60 11.23 20.82
CA ALA A 196 29.10 11.35 19.47
C ALA A 196 30.64 11.31 19.46
N PHE A 197 31.23 10.53 18.55
CA PHE A 197 32.67 10.41 18.41
C PHE A 197 33.28 11.78 18.07
N LYS A 198 34.01 12.38 19.02
CA LYS A 198 34.71 13.65 18.82
C LYS A 198 36.04 13.39 18.12
N GLN A 199 36.15 13.76 16.85
CA GLN A 199 37.43 13.75 16.13
C GLN A 199 38.45 14.63 16.85
N GLY A 200 39.58 14.04 17.26
CA GLY A 200 40.65 14.72 18.01
C GLY A 200 40.70 14.41 19.51
N GLN A 201 39.74 13.66 20.05
CA GLN A 201 39.82 13.17 21.42
C GLN A 201 40.75 11.96 21.45
N LEU A 202 41.89 12.08 22.15
CA LEU A 202 42.79 10.96 22.39
C LEU A 202 42.03 9.92 23.23
N VAL A 203 41.73 8.77 22.64
CA VAL A 203 41.13 7.64 23.35
C VAL A 203 42.22 7.06 24.24
N GLU A 204 42.17 7.36 25.53
CA GLU A 204 43.07 6.73 26.49
C GLU A 204 42.62 5.28 26.70
N PRO A 205 43.55 4.31 26.64
CA PRO A 205 43.21 2.93 26.96
C PRO A 205 42.72 2.86 28.41
N PRO A 206 41.69 2.03 28.71
CA PRO A 206 41.21 1.87 30.07
C PRO A 206 42.36 1.40 30.97
N GLN A 207 42.59 2.12 32.06
CA GLN A 207 43.58 1.73 33.06
C GLN A 207 43.08 0.46 33.77
N ILE A 208 43.78 -0.65 33.58
CA ILE A 208 43.45 -1.91 34.25
C ILE A 208 43.88 -1.79 35.70
N ASN A 209 42.93 -1.52 36.59
CA ASN A 209 43.19 -1.50 38.02
C ASN A 209 43.04 -2.94 38.54
N TYR A 210 44.16 -3.65 38.70
CA TYR A 210 44.17 -4.95 39.35
C TYR A 210 44.50 -4.78 40.83
N ASP A 211 43.75 -5.46 41.69
CA ASP A 211 44.10 -5.53 43.10
C ASP A 211 45.26 -6.53 43.26
N ALA A 212 46.46 -6.02 43.52
CA ALA A 212 47.67 -6.82 43.72
C ALA A 212 47.58 -7.76 44.94
N ASN A 213 46.64 -7.52 45.86
CA ASN A 213 46.38 -8.35 47.03
C ASN A 213 45.23 -9.34 46.83
N PHE A 214 44.57 -9.32 45.67
CA PHE A 214 43.49 -10.23 45.35
C PHE A 214 44.01 -11.66 45.26
N ASN A 215 43.68 -12.47 46.26
CA ASN A 215 44.01 -13.89 46.29
C ASN A 215 42.70 -14.68 46.31
N PRO A 216 42.32 -15.34 45.21
CA PRO A 216 41.09 -16.11 45.11
C PRO A 216 41.08 -17.39 45.98
N PHE A 217 42.20 -17.70 46.63
CA PHE A 217 42.36 -18.84 47.56
C PHE A 217 42.56 -18.41 49.01
N LYS A 218 42.58 -17.10 49.31
CA LYS A 218 42.37 -16.66 50.70
C LYS A 218 40.88 -16.85 50.99
N THR A 219 40.55 -17.98 51.61
CA THR A 219 39.36 -18.08 52.44
C THR A 219 39.46 -16.94 53.45
N SER A 220 38.70 -15.86 53.25
CA SER A 220 38.25 -15.10 54.41
C SER A 220 37.70 -16.15 55.37
N GLU A 221 38.23 -16.23 56.58
CA GLU A 221 37.58 -17.01 57.63
C GLU A 221 36.08 -16.72 57.54
N PRO A 222 35.22 -17.74 57.65
CA PRO A 222 33.79 -17.50 57.58
C PRO A 222 33.47 -16.55 58.73
N ALA A 223 33.29 -15.28 58.41
CA ALA A 223 32.60 -14.37 59.27
C ALA A 223 31.17 -14.91 59.29
N TYR A 224 30.93 -15.85 60.19
CA TYR A 224 29.62 -16.07 60.80
C TYR A 224 29.29 -14.81 61.63
N LEU A 225 29.31 -13.63 60.99
CA LEU A 225 28.51 -12.52 61.42
C LEU A 225 27.10 -12.91 61.00
N ARG A 226 26.34 -13.29 62.03
CA ARG A 226 24.90 -13.51 61.99
C ARG A 226 24.26 -12.51 61.03
N PHE A 227 23.80 -13.00 59.88
CA PHE A 227 22.79 -12.30 59.10
C PHE A 227 21.51 -12.29 59.93
N GLY A 228 21.38 -11.28 60.78
CA GLY A 228 20.08 -10.73 61.12
C GLY A 228 19.51 -10.13 59.84
N ILE A 229 18.65 -10.91 59.17
CA ILE A 229 17.57 -10.51 58.27
C ILE A 229 17.77 -9.12 57.61
N VAL A 230 18.38 -9.10 56.42
CA VAL A 230 18.24 -7.99 55.45
C VAL A 230 17.72 -8.59 54.14
N GLY A 231 16.48 -9.05 54.20
CA GLY A 231 15.73 -9.63 53.08
C GLY A 231 14.27 -9.20 53.09
N LYS A 232 13.96 -8.01 53.64
CA LYS A 232 12.58 -7.52 53.75
C LYS A 232 12.14 -6.54 52.66
N ASN A 233 13.04 -6.00 51.83
CA ASN A 233 12.69 -4.88 50.94
C ASN A 233 12.79 -5.18 49.44
N LEU A 234 12.87 -6.45 49.02
CA LEU A 234 12.95 -6.79 47.58
C LEU A 234 11.59 -7.00 46.90
N TYR A 235 10.47 -7.01 47.64
CA TYR A 235 9.12 -7.25 47.10
C TYR A 235 8.07 -6.22 47.53
N GLU A 236 8.48 -5.07 48.07
CA GLU A 236 7.55 -4.05 48.60
C GLU A 236 6.77 -3.30 47.50
N GLY A 237 7.14 -3.45 46.22
CA GLY A 237 6.48 -2.78 45.08
C GLY A 237 5.51 -3.65 44.26
N LEU A 238 5.29 -4.91 44.62
CA LEU A 238 4.52 -5.86 43.79
C LEU A 238 3.09 -6.16 44.29
N ASN A 239 2.67 -5.58 45.42
CA ASN A 239 1.31 -5.71 45.94
C ASN A 239 0.56 -4.38 45.86
N HIS A 240 0.20 -3.96 44.65
CA HIS A 240 -0.98 -3.13 44.46
C HIS A 240 -2.09 -4.03 43.92
N SER A 241 -2.76 -4.74 44.83
CA SER A 241 -4.05 -5.35 44.57
C SER A 241 -5.11 -4.25 44.55
N PHE A 242 -5.94 -4.32 43.51
CA PHE A 242 -7.23 -3.68 43.36
C PHE A 242 -8.03 -3.75 44.68
N ASP A 243 -8.54 -2.60 45.13
CA ASP A 243 -9.55 -2.55 46.18
C ASP A 243 -10.82 -1.95 45.54
N ASP A 244 -11.80 -2.81 45.37
CA ASP A 244 -13.18 -2.47 45.09
C ASP A 244 -13.74 -1.65 46.26
N LYS A 245 -14.33 -0.50 45.95
CA LYS A 245 -15.25 0.19 46.86
C LYS A 245 -16.65 0.17 46.26
N GLU A 246 -17.46 -0.76 46.73
CA GLU A 246 -18.84 -0.42 47.14
C GLU A 246 -18.71 0.46 48.42
N GLU A 247 -19.50 1.50 48.66
CA GLU A 247 -20.95 1.46 48.84
C GLU A 247 -21.52 2.91 48.89
N ILE A 248 -22.82 3.03 48.59
CA ILE A 248 -23.77 4.17 48.73
C ILE A 248 -23.87 5.16 47.56
#